data_AF-A0A497J4A1-F1
#
_entry.id   AF-A0A497J4A1-F1
#
_cell.length_a   1.000
_cell.length_b   1.000
_cell.length_c   1.000
_cell.angle_alpha   90.00
_cell.angle_beta   90.00
_cell.angle_gamma   90.00
#
_symmetry.space_group_name_H-M   'P 1'
#
loop_
_entity.id
_entity.type
_entity.pdbx_description
1 polymer ?
#
loop_
_entity_poly.entity_id
_entity_poly.type
_entity_poly.pdbx_seq_one_letter_code
_entity_poly.pdbx_strand_id
1 'polypeptide(L)'
;MRDLERISEILNRLSEGKISLSYAAEEFWNLLAEFYEQASEALAEIPPETLYKLIRAGLSSADFDMFRLAEKNIWFREKVGNVIRSLDKEELEKVTKAILRSGLERTAIASRVFYRHKKLMKS
;
A
#
# COMPACT_ATOMS: atom_id res chain seq x y z
N MET A 1 1.71 -16.88 14.92
CA MET A 1 1.36 -17.99 13.99
C MET A 1 -0.02 -17.79 13.38
N ARG A 2 -1.10 -17.60 14.16
CA ARG A 2 -2.47 -17.41 13.64
C ARG A 2 -2.63 -16.24 12.64
N ASP A 3 -1.93 -15.13 12.83
CA ASP A 3 -2.08 -13.97 11.92
C ASP A 3 -1.34 -14.13 10.59
N LEU A 4 -0.19 -14.84 10.58
CA LEU A 4 0.53 -15.19 9.35
C LEU A 4 -0.26 -16.20 8.51
N GLU A 5 -1.01 -17.10 9.16
CA GLU A 5 -1.96 -18.01 8.49
C GLU A 5 -3.08 -17.22 7.81
N ARG A 6 -3.64 -16.20 8.48
CA ARG A 6 -4.66 -15.30 7.91
C ARG A 6 -4.11 -14.51 6.71
N ILE A 7 -2.89 -13.98 6.78
CA ILE A 7 -2.23 -13.36 5.62
C ILE A 7 -2.14 -14.36 4.47
N SER A 8 -1.62 -15.56 4.74
CA SER A 8 -1.46 -16.61 3.74
C SER A 8 -2.80 -16.96 3.07
N GLU A 9 -3.88 -17.03 3.85
CA GLU A 9 -5.23 -17.28 3.34
C GLU A 9 -5.70 -16.19 2.38
N ILE A 10 -5.53 -14.91 2.73
CA ILE A 10 -5.87 -13.78 1.86
C ILE A 10 -5.09 -13.88 0.54
N LEU A 11 -3.77 -14.14 0.62
CA LEU A 11 -2.91 -14.23 -0.55
C LEU A 11 -3.24 -15.45 -1.44
N ASN A 12 -3.61 -16.57 -0.85
CA ASN A 12 -4.06 -17.77 -1.57
C ASN A 12 -5.39 -17.53 -2.28
N ARG A 13 -6.37 -16.91 -1.60
CA ARG A 13 -7.66 -16.55 -2.22
C ARG A 13 -7.46 -15.59 -3.39
N LEU A 14 -6.51 -14.65 -3.27
CA LEU A 14 -6.15 -13.74 -4.35
C LEU A 14 -5.49 -14.47 -5.52
N SER A 15 -4.54 -15.39 -5.26
CA SER A 15 -3.83 -16.12 -6.32
C SER A 15 -4.74 -17.07 -7.09
N GLU A 16 -5.74 -17.66 -6.41
CA GLU A 16 -6.78 -18.50 -7.01
C GLU A 16 -7.89 -17.69 -7.71
N GLY A 17 -7.84 -16.36 -7.67
CA GLY A 17 -8.85 -15.48 -8.29
C GLY A 17 -10.21 -15.49 -7.57
N LYS A 18 -10.29 -15.98 -6.33
CA LYS A 18 -11.52 -16.03 -5.53
C LYS A 18 -11.93 -14.66 -4.99
N ILE A 19 -10.99 -13.72 -4.88
CA ILE A 19 -11.21 -12.34 -4.45
C ILE A 19 -10.48 -11.36 -5.37
N SER A 20 -10.96 -10.12 -5.43
CA SER A 20 -10.29 -9.05 -6.18
C SER A 20 -9.06 -8.54 -5.43
N LEU A 21 -8.13 -7.91 -6.16
CA LEU A 21 -6.96 -7.26 -5.56
C LEU A 21 -7.35 -6.14 -4.59
N SER A 22 -8.43 -5.40 -4.86
CA SER A 22 -8.89 -4.33 -3.98
C SER A 22 -9.35 -4.90 -2.63
N TYR A 23 -10.13 -5.98 -2.67
CA TYR A 23 -10.62 -6.65 -1.46
C TYR A 23 -9.47 -7.29 -0.68
N ALA A 24 -8.55 -7.96 -1.38
CA ALA A 24 -7.36 -8.53 -0.76
C ALA A 24 -6.48 -7.46 -0.09
N ALA A 25 -6.31 -6.30 -0.72
CA ALA A 25 -5.54 -5.20 -0.16
C ALA A 25 -6.18 -4.66 1.12
N GLU A 26 -7.48 -4.39 1.12
CA GLU A 26 -8.22 -3.93 2.31
C GLU A 26 -8.11 -4.92 3.47
N GLU A 27 -8.41 -6.21 3.24
CA GLU A 27 -8.27 -7.23 4.29
C GLU A 27 -6.82 -7.34 4.79
N PHE A 28 -5.85 -7.26 3.89
CA PHE A 28 -4.44 -7.39 4.21
C PHE A 28 -3.92 -6.23 5.06
N TRP A 29 -4.27 -4.98 4.74
CA TRP A 29 -3.81 -3.82 5.49
C TRP A 29 -4.51 -3.71 6.85
N ASN A 30 -5.81 -3.98 6.90
CA ASN A 30 -6.56 -4.06 8.16
C ASN A 30 -5.93 -5.10 9.09
N LEU A 31 -5.61 -6.28 8.56
CA LEU A 31 -4.98 -7.35 9.33
C LEU A 31 -3.60 -6.92 9.85
N LEU A 32 -2.73 -6.36 9.01
CA LEU A 32 -1.40 -5.88 9.45
C LEU A 32 -1.47 -4.78 10.51
N ALA A 33 -2.53 -3.96 10.53
CA ALA A 33 -2.72 -2.95 11.55
C ALA A 33 -3.00 -3.55 12.94
N GLU A 34 -3.55 -4.77 13.03
CA GLU A 34 -3.83 -5.48 14.28
C GLU A 34 -2.54 -5.91 15.01
N PHE A 35 -1.46 -6.20 14.29
CA PHE A 35 -0.17 -6.67 14.85
C PHE A 35 1.02 -5.87 14.30
N TYR A 36 0.88 -4.54 14.36
CA TYR A 36 1.83 -3.56 13.85
C TYR A 36 3.32 -3.85 14.18
N GLU A 37 3.63 -4.40 15.36
CA GLU A 37 5.01 -4.68 15.78
C GLU A 37 5.69 -5.77 14.93
N GLN A 38 4.93 -6.79 14.50
CA GLN A 38 5.42 -7.88 13.65
C GLN A 38 5.21 -7.62 12.15
N ALA A 39 4.63 -6.48 11.77
CA ALA A 39 4.27 -6.19 10.39
C ALA A 39 5.48 -6.19 9.44
N SER A 40 6.67 -5.77 9.90
CA SER A 40 7.90 -5.81 9.08
C SER A 40 8.28 -7.22 8.65
N GLU A 41 8.23 -8.17 9.59
CA GLU A 41 8.57 -9.57 9.34
C GLU A 41 7.53 -10.19 8.41
N ALA A 42 6.25 -9.97 8.70
CA ALA A 42 5.15 -10.44 7.86
C ALA A 42 5.24 -9.91 6.42
N LEU A 43 5.60 -8.63 6.25
CA LEU A 43 5.80 -8.02 4.93
C LEU A 43 7.02 -8.57 4.18
N ALA A 44 8.07 -8.97 4.90
CA ALA A 44 9.29 -9.51 4.31
C ALA A 44 9.10 -10.92 3.72
N GLU A 45 8.16 -11.69 4.26
CA GLU A 45 7.80 -13.04 3.78
C GLU A 45 6.94 -13.02 2.50
N ILE A 46 6.41 -11.86 2.11
CA ILE A 46 5.53 -11.74 0.95
C ILE A 46 6.37 -11.61 -0.33
N PRO A 47 6.03 -12.35 -1.40
CA PRO A 47 6.68 -12.18 -2.70
C PRO A 47 6.68 -10.71 -3.14
N PRO A 48 7.83 -10.13 -3.55
CA PRO A 48 7.94 -8.71 -3.86
C PRO A 48 6.89 -8.19 -4.85
N GLU A 49 6.59 -8.97 -5.89
CA GLU A 49 5.59 -8.67 -6.90
C GLU A 49 4.18 -8.53 -6.30
N THR A 50 3.83 -9.43 -5.39
CA THR A 50 2.53 -9.42 -4.69
C THR A 50 2.45 -8.23 -3.74
N LEU A 51 3.51 -7.98 -2.97
CA LEU A 51 3.57 -6.82 -2.09
C LEU A 51 3.43 -5.50 -2.87
N TYR A 52 4.06 -5.39 -4.04
CA TYR A 52 3.96 -4.18 -4.87
C TYR A 52 2.54 -3.97 -5.40
N LYS A 53 1.85 -5.05 -5.80
CA LYS A 53 0.43 -4.99 -6.20
C LYS A 53 -0.46 -4.53 -5.05
N LEU A 54 -0.25 -5.06 -3.85
CA LEU A 54 -1.00 -4.68 -2.65
C LEU A 54 -0.76 -3.21 -2.28
N ILE A 55 0.50 -2.73 -2.34
CA ILE A 55 0.84 -1.32 -2.08
C ILE A 55 0.17 -0.42 -3.11
N ARG A 56 0.22 -0.77 -4.40
CA ARG A 56 -0.41 0.01 -5.47
C ARG A 56 -1.93 0.09 -5.29
N ALA A 57 -2.56 -1.00 -4.85
CA ALA A 57 -3.98 -1.03 -4.51
C ALA A 57 -4.30 -0.17 -3.28
N GLY A 58 -3.48 -0.24 -2.22
CA GLY A 58 -3.62 0.61 -1.02
C GLY A 58 -3.42 2.10 -1.32
N LEU A 59 -2.46 2.45 -2.18
CA LEU A 59 -2.29 3.83 -2.65
C LEU A 59 -3.51 4.31 -3.44
N SER A 60 -4.04 3.47 -4.34
CA SER A 60 -5.17 3.83 -5.20
C SER A 60 -6.48 4.03 -4.42
N SER A 61 -6.65 3.29 -3.32
CA SER A 61 -7.77 3.41 -2.40
C SER A 61 -7.53 4.42 -1.27
N ALA A 62 -6.32 4.96 -1.15
CA ALA A 62 -5.89 5.78 -0.01
C ALA A 62 -6.15 5.08 1.34
N ASP A 63 -5.78 3.80 1.41
CA ASP A 63 -5.96 2.92 2.57
C ASP A 63 -5.32 3.51 3.84
N PHE A 64 -6.14 3.80 4.84
CA PHE A 64 -5.71 4.50 6.05
C PHE A 64 -4.68 3.70 6.85
N ASP A 65 -4.88 2.38 6.95
CA ASP A 65 -4.03 1.50 7.73
C ASP A 65 -2.66 1.30 7.07
N MET A 66 -2.63 1.18 5.74
CA MET A 66 -1.38 1.19 4.98
C MET A 66 -0.60 2.50 5.19
N PHE A 67 -1.27 3.66 5.13
CA PHE A 67 -0.62 4.96 5.35
C PHE A 67 -0.08 5.07 6.77
N ARG A 68 -0.88 4.71 7.78
CA ARG A 68 -0.47 4.69 9.18
C ARG A 68 0.73 3.77 9.43
N LEU A 69 0.75 2.59 8.79
CA LEU A 69 1.86 1.66 8.85
C LEU A 69 3.14 2.29 8.27
N ALA A 70 3.06 2.95 7.11
CA ALA A 70 4.18 3.64 6.49
C ALA A 70 4.68 4.85 7.28
N GLU A 71 3.83 5.53 8.04
CA GLU A 71 4.25 6.63 8.91
C GLU A 71 5.11 6.13 10.08
N LYS A 72 4.91 4.91 10.55
CA LYS A 72 5.62 4.39 11.72
C LYS A 72 6.78 3.44 11.35
N ASN A 73 6.82 2.95 10.11
CA ASN A 73 7.81 1.96 9.64
C ASN A 73 8.63 2.51 8.47
N ILE A 74 9.90 2.84 8.72
CA ILE A 74 10.81 3.43 7.72
C ILE A 74 11.04 2.49 6.54
N TRP A 75 11.31 1.21 6.80
CA TRP A 75 11.54 0.21 5.76
C TRP A 75 10.33 0.08 4.84
N PHE A 76 9.12 -0.01 5.41
CA PHE A 76 7.91 -0.09 4.62
C PHE A 76 7.65 1.20 3.83
N ARG A 77 7.91 2.38 4.44
CA ARG A 77 7.83 3.67 3.76
C ARG A 77 8.74 3.73 2.52
N GLU A 78 9.91 3.13 2.57
CA GLU A 78 10.81 3.01 1.42
C GLU A 78 10.23 2.11 0.33
N LYS A 79 9.65 0.97 0.68
CA LYS A 79 8.95 0.09 -0.28
C LYS A 79 7.80 0.82 -0.96
N VAL A 80 6.98 1.54 -0.22
CA VAL A 80 5.91 2.40 -0.79
C VAL A 80 6.50 3.47 -1.71
N GLY A 81 7.61 4.09 -1.30
CA GLY A 81 8.35 5.04 -2.14
C GLY A 81 8.83 4.46 -3.47
N ASN A 82 9.22 3.18 -3.51
CA ASN A 82 9.60 2.49 -4.74
C ASN A 82 8.41 2.32 -5.68
N VAL A 83 7.24 1.94 -5.14
CA VAL A 83 6.01 1.82 -5.92
C VAL A 83 5.58 3.18 -6.46
N ILE A 84 5.60 4.25 -5.65
CA ILE A 84 5.28 5.61 -6.12
C ILE A 84 6.17 6.04 -7.29
N ARG A 85 7.45 5.63 -7.31
CA ARG A 85 8.37 5.97 -8.39
C ARG A 85 8.01 5.28 -9.71
N SER A 86 7.41 4.09 -9.66
CA SER A 86 7.01 3.33 -10.84
C SER A 86 5.62 3.67 -11.38
N LEU A 87 4.79 4.39 -10.61
CA LEU A 87 3.48 4.84 -11.08
C LEU A 87 3.62 5.83 -12.25
N ASP A 88 2.73 5.67 -13.22
CA ASP A 88 2.58 6.61 -14.32
C ASP A 88 1.77 7.86 -13.92
N LYS A 89 1.60 8.79 -14.86
CA LYS A 89 0.89 10.06 -14.64
C LYS A 89 -0.58 9.85 -14.29
N GLU A 90 -1.28 8.96 -15.00
CA GLU A 90 -2.71 8.72 -14.79
C GLU A 90 -2.95 8.10 -13.41
N GLU A 91 -2.08 7.18 -13.01
CA GLU A 91 -2.13 6.56 -11.69
C GLU A 91 -1.84 7.54 -10.56
N LEU A 92 -0.82 8.38 -10.72
CA LEU A 92 -0.50 9.40 -9.74
C LEU A 92 -1.63 10.41 -9.58
N GLU A 93 -2.35 10.73 -10.66
CA GLU A 93 -3.54 11.56 -10.60
C GLU A 93 -4.67 10.88 -9.81
N LYS A 94 -4.93 9.59 -10.07
CA LYS A 94 -5.93 8.80 -9.32
C LYS A 94 -5.59 8.74 -7.83
N VAL A 95 -4.35 8.41 -7.50
CA VAL A 95 -3.85 8.36 -6.11
C VAL A 95 -3.93 9.73 -5.44
N THR A 96 -3.54 10.80 -6.14
CA THR A 96 -3.64 12.18 -5.63
C THR A 96 -5.09 12.51 -5.25
N LYS A 97 -6.06 12.21 -6.12
CA LYS A 97 -7.48 12.43 -5.85
C LYS A 97 -7.97 11.60 -4.66
N ALA A 98 -7.54 10.35 -4.55
CA ALA A 98 -7.90 9.48 -3.43
C ALA A 98 -7.37 10.01 -2.09
N ILE A 99 -6.12 10.46 -2.05
CA ILE A 99 -5.50 11.06 -0.85
C ILE A 99 -6.25 12.30 -0.38
N LEU A 100 -6.60 13.21 -1.32
CA LEU A 100 -7.34 14.44 -1.01
C LEU A 100 -8.75 14.13 -0.48
N ARG A 101 -9.43 13.14 -1.05
CA ARG A 101 -10.76 12.72 -0.58
C ARG A 101 -10.73 12.09 0.82
N SER A 102 -9.61 11.48 1.17
CA SER A 102 -9.44 10.73 2.43
C SER A 102 -8.77 11.55 3.53
N GLY A 103 -8.39 12.81 3.28
CA GLY A 103 -7.77 13.69 4.27
C GLY A 103 -6.35 13.26 4.71
N LEU A 104 -5.62 12.57 3.82
CA LEU A 104 -4.29 12.02 4.11
C LEU A 104 -3.14 12.92 3.63
N GLU A 105 -3.40 14.19 3.30
CA GLU A 105 -2.43 15.07 2.62
C GLU A 105 -1.18 15.35 3.45
N ARG A 106 -1.30 15.25 4.78
CA ARG A 106 -0.23 15.56 5.73
C ARG A 106 0.72 14.40 6.00
N THR A 107 0.55 13.27 5.31
CA THR A 107 1.41 12.10 5.46
C THR A 107 2.71 12.23 4.64
N ALA A 108 3.76 11.53 5.06
CA ALA A 108 5.02 11.46 4.32
C ALA A 108 4.82 10.77 2.96
N ILE A 109 3.91 9.79 2.90
CA ILE A 109 3.51 9.14 1.65
C ILE A 109 2.81 10.12 0.70
N ALA A 110 1.84 10.90 1.17
CA ALA A 110 1.17 11.90 0.34
C ALA A 110 2.16 12.94 -0.22
N SER A 111 3.09 13.42 0.61
CA SER A 111 4.14 14.33 0.18
C SER A 111 4.97 13.77 -0.99
N ARG A 112 5.32 12.48 -0.94
CA ARG A 112 6.05 11.79 -2.03
C ARG A 112 5.21 11.65 -3.29
N VAL A 113 3.93 11.29 -3.17
CA VAL A 113 3.00 11.20 -4.31
C VAL A 113 2.87 12.56 -4.99
N PHE A 114 2.57 13.63 -4.24
CA PHE A 114 2.39 14.97 -4.79
C PHE A 114 3.66 15.49 -5.46
N TYR A 115 4.83 15.27 -4.85
CA TYR A 115 6.11 15.63 -5.46
C TYR A 115 6.33 14.91 -6.79
N ARG A 116 6.12 13.59 -6.83
CA ARG A 116 6.29 12.79 -8.04
C ARG A 116 5.31 13.20 -9.14
N HIS A 117 4.04 13.40 -8.78
CA HIS A 117 3.00 13.85 -9.70
C HIS A 117 3.35 15.22 -10.31
N LYS A 118 3.72 16.20 -9.48
CA LYS A 118 4.15 17.53 -9.93
C LYS A 118 5.37 17.45 -10.87
N LYS A 119 6.31 16.56 -10.61
CA LYS A 119 7.49 16.37 -11.47
C LYS A 119 7.10 15.87 -12.86
N LEU A 120 6.17 14.90 -12.96
CA LEU A 120 5.70 14.37 -14.25
C LEU A 120 4.83 15.35 -15.03
N MET A 121 4.17 16.31 -14.38
CA MET A 121 3.41 17.35 -15.08
C MET A 121 4.29 18.40 -15.77
N LYS A 122 5.56 18.50 -15.36
CA LYS A 122 6.53 19.48 -15.88
C LYS A 122 7.52 18.90 -16.90
N SER A 123 7.52 17.58 -17.07
CA SER A 123 8.31 16.85 -18.06
C SER A 123 7.47 16.64 -19.31
#